data_AF-A0A2M8Q6G7-F1
#
_entry.id   AF-A0A2M8Q6G7-F1
#
_cell.length_a   1.000
_cell.length_b   1.000
_cell.length_c   1.000
_cell.angle_alpha   90.00
_cell.angle_beta   90.00
_cell.angle_gamma   90.00
#
_symmetry.space_group_name_H-M   'P 1'
#
loop_
_entity.id
_entity.type
_entity.pdbx_description
1 polymer ?
#
loop_
_entity_poly.entity_id
_entity_poly.type
_entity_poly.pdbx_seq_one_letter_code
_entity_poly.pdbx_strand_id
1 'polypeptide(L)'
;LANRLGADKKPLLYDAVFAYETAEKEAADAALAEQNLWPDLNRMLRETTICDPACGSGAFLVGMLLVLDDLQARANAQLGIDETPYERRRRIIGEQLYGVDVMDWAVHVAE
;
A
#
# COMPACT_ATOMS: atom_id res chain seq x y z
N LEU A 1 -3.59 -9.39 4.04
CA LEU A 1 -4.47 -9.39 2.85
C LEU A 1 -4.88 -10.81 2.43
N ALA A 2 -3.96 -11.68 1.99
CA ALA A 2 -4.28 -13.03 1.48
C ALA A 2 -5.15 -13.90 2.43
N ASN A 3 -4.87 -13.90 3.74
CA ASN A 3 -5.65 -14.68 4.71
C ASN A 3 -7.12 -14.26 4.83
N ARG A 4 -7.48 -13.06 4.34
CA ARG A 4 -8.84 -12.52 4.36
C ARG A 4 -9.57 -12.68 3.01
N LEU A 5 -8.85 -12.94 1.92
CA LEU A 5 -9.40 -13.06 0.55
C LEU A 5 -9.77 -14.48 0.14
N GLY A 6 -9.29 -15.49 0.88
CA GLY A 6 -9.39 -16.90 0.47
C GLY A 6 -8.15 -17.38 -0.30
N ALA A 7 -7.85 -18.66 -0.19
CA ALA A 7 -6.64 -19.25 -0.76
C ALA A 7 -6.64 -19.24 -2.31
N ASP A 8 -7.82 -19.33 -2.91
CA ASP A 8 -8.05 -19.29 -4.36
C ASP A 8 -7.80 -17.91 -4.97
N LYS A 9 -7.96 -16.82 -4.20
CA LYS A 9 -7.72 -15.45 -4.65
C LYS A 9 -6.31 -14.94 -4.35
N LYS A 10 -5.50 -15.72 -3.64
CA LYS A 10 -4.11 -15.36 -3.28
C LYS A 10 -3.22 -15.10 -4.50
N PRO A 11 -3.26 -15.89 -5.60
CA PRO A 11 -2.43 -15.62 -6.77
C PRO A 11 -2.72 -14.24 -7.38
N LEU A 12 -4.00 -13.88 -7.53
CA LEU A 12 -4.41 -12.58 -8.08
C LEU A 12 -3.89 -11.39 -7.27
N LEU A 13 -3.92 -11.51 -5.93
CA LEU A 13 -3.34 -10.49 -5.06
C LEU A 13 -1.82 -10.39 -5.27
N TYR A 14 -1.13 -11.51 -5.40
CA TYR A 14 0.32 -11.53 -5.59
C TYR A 14 0.69 -10.89 -6.93
N ASP A 15 0.00 -11.26 -8.00
CA ASP A 15 0.21 -10.69 -9.33
C ASP A 15 0.01 -9.16 -9.29
N ALA A 16 -1.01 -8.67 -8.59
CA ALA A 16 -1.23 -7.22 -8.44
C ALA A 16 -0.14 -6.51 -7.63
N VAL A 17 0.36 -7.12 -6.55
CA VAL A 17 1.41 -6.55 -5.68
C VAL A 17 2.78 -6.55 -6.35
N PHE A 18 3.08 -7.59 -7.14
CA PHE A 18 4.38 -7.79 -7.77
C PHE A 18 4.43 -7.38 -9.25
N ALA A 19 3.35 -6.80 -9.79
CA ALA A 19 3.37 -6.20 -11.12
C ALA A 19 4.23 -4.94 -11.12
N TYR A 20 5.28 -4.93 -11.96
CA TYR A 20 6.21 -3.80 -12.06
C TYR A 20 5.95 -2.97 -13.31
N GLU A 21 5.78 -3.63 -14.45
CA GLU A 21 5.54 -2.98 -15.73
C GLU A 21 4.08 -2.56 -15.89
N THR A 22 3.82 -1.50 -16.65
CA THR A 22 2.46 -0.98 -16.87
C THR A 22 1.50 -2.06 -17.39
N ALA A 23 1.96 -2.87 -18.37
CA ALA A 23 1.14 -3.94 -18.94
C ALA A 23 0.81 -5.04 -17.92
N GLU A 24 1.74 -5.36 -17.00
CA GLU A 24 1.50 -6.33 -15.93
C GLU A 24 0.46 -5.80 -14.94
N LYS A 25 0.54 -4.50 -14.60
CA LYS A 25 -0.43 -3.85 -13.71
C LYS A 25 -1.82 -3.83 -14.31
N GLU A 26 -1.95 -3.46 -15.58
CA GLU A 26 -3.23 -3.46 -16.30
C GLU A 26 -3.85 -4.86 -16.34
N ALA A 27 -3.05 -5.90 -16.63
CA ALA A 27 -3.52 -7.28 -16.65
C ALA A 27 -3.97 -7.76 -15.25
N ALA A 28 -3.18 -7.48 -14.21
CA ALA A 28 -3.56 -7.81 -12.83
C ALA A 28 -4.82 -7.05 -12.38
N ASP A 29 -4.94 -5.77 -12.77
CA ASP A 29 -6.09 -4.93 -12.43
C ASP A 29 -7.38 -5.43 -13.06
N ALA A 30 -7.31 -5.88 -14.32
CA ALA A 30 -8.42 -6.52 -15.02
C ALA A 30 -8.83 -7.83 -14.33
N ALA A 31 -7.87 -8.69 -13.99
CA ALA A 31 -8.16 -9.97 -13.32
C ALA A 31 -8.79 -9.78 -11.93
N LEU A 32 -8.39 -8.76 -11.18
CA LEU A 32 -9.02 -8.38 -9.92
C LEU A 32 -10.44 -7.82 -10.12
N ALA A 33 -10.66 -7.04 -11.18
CA ALA A 33 -11.95 -6.44 -11.51
C ALA A 33 -12.98 -7.49 -11.95
N GLU A 34 -12.57 -8.48 -12.76
CA GLU A 34 -13.42 -9.62 -13.18
C GLU A 34 -14.00 -10.39 -11.98
N GLN A 35 -13.26 -10.41 -10.88
CA GLN A 35 -13.62 -11.09 -9.64
C GLN A 35 -14.26 -10.15 -8.61
N ASN A 36 -14.49 -8.88 -8.97
CA ASN A 36 -15.03 -7.82 -8.10
C ASN A 36 -14.28 -7.66 -6.77
N LEU A 37 -12.94 -7.77 -6.79
CA LEU A 37 -12.13 -7.76 -5.56
C LEU A 37 -11.74 -6.35 -5.09
N TRP A 38 -11.86 -5.34 -5.94
CA TRP A 38 -11.42 -3.96 -5.64
C TRP A 38 -12.05 -3.34 -4.39
N PRO A 39 -13.37 -3.48 -4.12
CA PRO A 39 -13.97 -2.91 -2.91
C PRO A 39 -13.34 -3.45 -1.63
N ASP A 40 -13.18 -4.77 -1.54
CA ASP A 40 -12.57 -5.43 -0.38
C ASP A 40 -11.07 -5.15 -0.28
N LEU A 41 -10.36 -5.14 -1.41
CA LEU A 41 -8.94 -4.80 -1.45
C LEU A 41 -8.70 -3.36 -0.97
N ASN A 42 -9.45 -2.38 -1.47
CA ASN A 42 -9.34 -0.99 -1.04
C ASN A 42 -9.56 -0.86 0.48
N ARG A 43 -10.61 -1.49 1.01
CA ARG A 43 -10.89 -1.48 2.44
C ARG A 43 -9.72 -2.06 3.24
N MET A 44 -9.24 -3.25 2.88
CA MET A 44 -8.14 -3.87 3.62
C MET A 44 -6.81 -3.13 3.45
N LEU A 45 -6.54 -2.53 2.28
CA LEU A 45 -5.37 -1.71 2.04
C LEU A 45 -5.38 -0.49 2.95
N ARG A 46 -6.53 0.18 3.11
CA ARG A 46 -6.69 1.34 4.01
C ARG A 46 -6.60 0.97 5.49
N GLU A 47 -7.00 -0.24 5.87
CA GLU A 47 -6.88 -0.76 7.24
C GLU A 47 -5.48 -1.31 7.59
N THR A 48 -4.58 -1.46 6.61
CA THR A 48 -3.27 -2.09 6.83
C THR A 48 -2.33 -1.12 7.53
N THR A 49 -1.77 -1.53 8.67
CA THR A 49 -0.69 -0.82 9.35
C THR A 49 0.62 -1.59 9.22
N ILE A 50 1.71 -0.85 9.01
CA ILE A 50 3.07 -1.36 8.87
C ILE A 50 3.90 -0.76 9.99
N CYS A 51 4.54 -1.62 10.77
CA CYS A 51 5.40 -1.22 11.87
C CYS A 51 6.83 -1.73 11.62
N ASP A 52 7.80 -0.82 11.66
CA ASP A 52 9.23 -1.13 11.67
C ASP A 52 9.82 -0.81 13.07
N PRO A 53 10.07 -1.83 13.91
CA PRO A 53 10.49 -1.63 15.30
C PRO A 53 11.95 -1.19 15.45
N ALA A 54 12.74 -1.16 14.37
CA ALA A 54 14.13 -0.70 14.36
C ALA A 54 14.43 0.01 13.05
N CYS A 55 13.72 1.11 12.81
CA CYS A 55 13.62 1.68 11.47
C CYS A 55 14.91 2.28 10.93
N GLY A 56 15.85 2.68 11.78
CA GLY A 56 17.14 3.24 11.35
C GLY A 56 16.92 4.44 10.44
N SER A 57 17.45 4.37 9.22
CA SER A 57 17.27 5.39 8.18
C SER A 57 15.83 5.51 7.63
N GLY A 58 14.92 4.62 7.99
CA GLY A 58 13.53 4.59 7.52
C GLY A 58 13.34 4.03 6.11
N ALA A 59 14.39 3.47 5.49
CA ALA A 59 14.34 3.00 4.10
C ALA A 59 13.23 1.96 3.84
N PHE A 60 12.96 1.08 4.80
CA PHE A 60 11.87 0.12 4.70
C PHE A 60 10.50 0.81 4.65
N LEU A 61 10.24 1.76 5.54
CA LEU A 61 8.98 2.51 5.58
C LEU A 61 8.77 3.34 4.31
N VAL A 62 9.84 3.93 3.76
CA VAL A 62 9.78 4.61 2.46
C VAL A 62 9.43 3.64 1.33
N GLY A 63 10.04 2.45 1.31
CA GLY A 63 9.68 1.41 0.33
C GLY A 63 8.21 0.99 0.45
N MET A 64 7.71 0.82 1.68
CA MET A 64 6.32 0.47 1.95
C MET A 64 5.34 1.58 1.58
N LEU A 65 5.72 2.85 1.74
CA LEU A 65 4.94 4.00 1.24
C LEU A 65 4.71 3.88 -0.26
N LEU A 66 5.74 3.57 -1.04
CA LEU A 66 5.64 3.46 -2.50
C LEU A 66 4.71 2.31 -2.92
N VAL A 67 4.80 1.17 -2.24
CA VAL A 67 3.93 0.01 -2.50
C VAL A 67 2.47 0.34 -2.16
N LEU A 68 2.20 0.92 -1.00
CA LEU A 68 0.84 1.29 -0.60
C LEU A 68 0.26 2.41 -1.48
N ASP A 69 1.08 3.38 -1.88
CA ASP A 69 0.66 4.48 -2.76
C ASP A 69 0.24 3.95 -4.13
N ASP A 70 1.02 3.05 -4.74
CA ASP A 70 0.69 2.42 -6.03
C ASP A 70 -0.62 1.62 -5.98
N LEU A 71 -0.73 0.72 -5.00
CA LEU A 71 -1.91 -0.15 -4.87
C LEU A 71 -3.18 0.65 -4.56
N GLN A 72 -3.10 1.65 -3.69
CA GLN A 72 -4.25 2.50 -3.37
C GLN A 72 -4.60 3.46 -4.53
N ALA A 73 -3.62 3.90 -5.34
CA ALA A 73 -3.90 4.66 -6.56
C ALA A 73 -4.72 3.83 -7.56
N ARG A 74 -4.31 2.58 -7.80
CA ARG A 74 -5.02 1.64 -8.68
C ARG A 74 -6.42 1.32 -8.16
N ALA A 75 -6.55 1.11 -6.85
CA ALA A 75 -7.85 0.91 -6.21
C ALA A 75 -8.76 2.13 -6.36
N ASN A 76 -8.24 3.34 -6.15
CA ASN A 76 -9.01 4.56 -6.31
C ASN A 76 -9.48 4.73 -7.77
N ALA A 77 -8.62 4.46 -8.75
CA ALA A 77 -8.98 4.52 -10.17
C ALA A 77 -10.11 3.55 -10.51
N GLN A 78 -10.04 2.30 -10.03
CA GLN A 78 -11.06 1.29 -10.27
C GLN A 78 -12.38 1.56 -9.56
N LEU A 79 -12.35 2.28 -8.44
CA LEU A 79 -13.54 2.61 -7.66
C LEU A 79 -14.08 4.03 -7.91
N GLY A 80 -13.45 4.81 -8.79
CA GLY A 80 -13.82 6.19 -9.07
C GLY A 80 -13.66 7.13 -7.86
N ILE A 81 -12.70 6.85 -6.98
CA ILE A 81 -12.40 7.67 -5.80
C ILE A 81 -11.42 8.76 -6.21
N ASP A 82 -11.80 10.01 -5.99
CA ASP A 82 -10.92 11.16 -6.20
C ASP A 82 -10.08 11.43 -4.94
N GLU A 83 -8.78 11.18 -5.04
CA GLU A 83 -7.79 11.44 -3.98
C GLU A 83 -6.45 11.69 -4.67
N THR A 84 -5.88 12.88 -4.46
CA THR A 84 -4.62 13.24 -5.10
C THR A 84 -3.46 12.40 -4.57
N PRO A 85 -2.35 12.25 -5.33
CA PRO A 85 -1.16 11.57 -4.83
C PRO A 85 -0.62 12.16 -3.52
N TYR A 86 -0.72 13.48 -3.35
CA TYR A 86 -0.29 14.15 -2.12
C TYR A 86 -1.17 13.75 -0.92
N GLU A 87 -2.50 13.82 -1.06
CA GLU A 87 -3.44 13.46 0.01
C GLU A 87 -3.28 11.99 0.41
N ARG A 88 -3.21 11.09 -0.59
CA ARG A 88 -3.04 9.67 -0.36
C ARG A 88 -1.74 9.34 0.38
N ARG A 89 -0.60 9.89 -0.06
CA ARG A 89 0.69 9.70 0.61
C ARG A 89 0.70 10.27 2.01
N ARG A 90 0.17 11.48 2.20
CA ARG A 90 0.06 12.12 3.51
C ARG A 90 -0.75 11.26 4.48
N ARG A 91 -1.88 10.70 4.02
CA ARG A 91 -2.71 9.79 4.81
C ARG A 91 -1.99 8.48 5.12
N ILE A 92 -1.36 7.83 4.14
CA ILE A 92 -0.58 6.60 4.36
C ILE A 92 0.50 6.82 5.44
N ILE A 93 1.24 7.92 5.36
CA ILE A 93 2.27 8.26 6.36
C ILE A 93 1.66 8.46 7.75
N GLY A 94 0.55 9.19 7.85
CA GLY A 94 -0.07 9.53 9.14
C GLY A 94 -0.84 8.39 9.81
N GLU A 95 -1.38 7.45 9.03
CA GLU A 95 -2.35 6.46 9.53
C GLU A 95 -1.89 5.00 9.35
N GLN A 96 -0.85 4.74 8.55
CA GLN A 96 -0.49 3.37 8.16
C GLN A 96 0.98 3.02 8.37
N LEU A 97 1.88 3.98 8.50
CA LEU A 97 3.32 3.73 8.64
C LEU A 97 3.84 4.16 10.00
N TYR A 98 4.43 3.21 10.73
CA TYR A 98 4.93 3.44 12.08
C TYR A 98 6.38 2.93 12.18
N GLY A 99 7.28 3.78 12.66
CA GLY A 99 8.68 3.43 12.91
C GLY A 99 9.03 3.68 14.37
N VAL A 100 9.81 2.78 14.96
CA VAL A 100 10.46 2.99 16.26
C VAL A 100 11.96 2.92 16.05
N ASP A 101 12.69 3.87 16.62
CA ASP A 101 14.15 3.83 16.68
C ASP A 101 14.60 4.05 18.14
N VAL A 102 15.66 3.34 18.53
CA VAL A 102 16.30 3.41 19.86
C VAL A 102 17.26 4.60 19.94
N MET A 103 17.60 5.20 18.81
CA MET A 103 18.52 6.34 18.74
C MET A 103 17.80 7.68 18.99
N ASP A 104 17.96 8.22 20.21
CA ASP A 104 17.42 9.52 20.67
C ASP A 104 17.76 10.74 19.79
N TRP A 105 18.64 10.61 18.78
CA TRP A 105 19.10 11.72 17.94
C TRP A 105 18.35 11.88 16.60
N ALA A 106 17.28 11.12 16.34
CA ALA A 106 16.39 11.34 15.19
C ALA A 106 15.26 12.36 15.45
N VAL A 107 15.40 13.21 16.48
CA VAL A 107 14.38 14.19 16.88
C VAL A 107 14.69 15.64 16.45
N HIS A 108 15.87 15.96 15.89
CA HIS A 108 16.23 17.36 15.61
C HIS A 108 16.84 17.63 14.23
N VAL A 109 16.06 17.49 13.15
CA VAL A 109 16.35 18.22 11.89
C VAL A 109 15.06 18.86 11.37
N ALA A 110 14.58 19.84 12.13
CA ALA A 110 13.76 20.96 11.68
C ALA A 110 13.67 21.98 12.82
N GLU A 111 14.79 22.65 13.09
CA GLU A 111 14.79 24.05 13.55
C GLU A 111 15.15 24.92 12.33
#